data_AF-A0A975ERP8-F1
#
_entry.id   AF-A0A975ERP8-F1
#
_cell.length_a   1.000
_cell.length_b   1.000
_cell.length_c   1.000
_cell.angle_alpha   90.00
_cell.angle_beta   90.00
_cell.angle_gamma   90.00
#
_symmetry.space_group_name_H-M   'P 1'
#
loop_
_entity.id
_entity.type
_entity.pdbx_description
1 polymer ?
#
loop_
_entity_poly.entity_id
_entity_poly.type
_entity_poly.pdbx_seq_one_letter_code
_entity_poly.pdbx_strand_id
1 'polypeptide(L)'
;MSHIWRRLLCVFVFAFACASPAIAERELHIVAVGKGWLASGDFTNPPRAKVWVDRPGVSVVLVLLDRGAVEWQIEASDQSVIETIILGGQEAKPLATGVIPKSSILFHDLPLPMDKNTDLPFIDGFLGGPYRNLLNRLFQETDVRGAGSVQVRRQAPEGAISVSTLNQSSRRPVGYLEPLVGQTTDLPGRLQAYLANPSHSDAPKATFTPTGMRFETGEGTKIFPLPEDVERPFLPNGAYYDAETKAIFGVTFGGPGWLYRVEVESGEWDVVENLRGYDAAGILRDSDNDLFVLTGARSRPGEIALLRLGESIETVLFEVRALPGFTDLYAYPNAFPPRLKPRVYEDQWLIAEATSKLDEGITGYGKHRLYALNLATREVRLLAFTNFE
;
A
#
# COMPACT_ATOMS: atom_id res chain seq x y z
N MET A 1 -79.81 -16.01 -53.40
CA MET A 1 -79.78 -15.99 -51.92
C MET A 1 -78.40 -16.48 -51.51
N SER A 2 -77.38 -15.62 -51.40
CA SER A 2 -76.97 -14.86 -50.19
C SER A 2 -76.81 -15.77 -48.96
N HIS A 3 -75.75 -15.82 -48.16
CA HIS A 3 -74.62 -14.96 -47.79
C HIS A 3 -73.41 -15.88 -47.46
N ILE A 4 -72.15 -15.57 -47.82
CA ILE A 4 -71.14 -14.88 -47.00
C ILE A 4 -71.20 -15.30 -45.51
N TRP A 5 -70.10 -15.80 -44.94
CA TRP A 5 -69.45 -15.28 -43.72
C TRP A 5 -68.15 -16.03 -43.44
N ARG A 6 -67.04 -15.27 -43.47
CA ARG A 6 -65.66 -15.65 -43.14
C ARG A 6 -65.56 -15.98 -41.65
N ARG A 7 -64.93 -17.11 -41.29
CA ARG A 7 -64.46 -17.35 -39.92
C ARG A 7 -63.08 -16.71 -39.74
N LEU A 8 -63.04 -15.64 -38.95
CA LEU A 8 -61.83 -15.03 -38.42
C LEU A 8 -61.21 -15.96 -37.38
N LEU A 9 -59.97 -16.36 -37.64
CA LEU A 9 -59.09 -17.06 -36.73
C LEU A 9 -58.45 -16.01 -35.80
N CYS A 10 -58.99 -15.83 -34.59
CA CYS A 10 -58.32 -15.05 -33.55
C CYS A 10 -57.25 -15.94 -32.89
N VAL A 11 -56.03 -15.90 -33.41
CA VAL A 11 -54.85 -16.40 -32.72
C VAL A 11 -54.39 -15.31 -31.76
N PHE A 12 -54.69 -15.47 -30.47
CA PHE A 12 -54.01 -14.73 -29.41
C PHE A 12 -52.60 -15.29 -29.27
N VAL A 13 -51.62 -14.68 -29.94
CA VAL A 13 -50.21 -14.85 -29.60
C VAL A 13 -49.96 -14.06 -28.33
N PHE A 14 -50.06 -14.71 -27.17
CA PHE A 14 -49.43 -14.21 -25.95
C PHE A 14 -47.92 -14.27 -26.18
N ALA A 15 -47.34 -13.16 -26.65
CA ALA A 15 -45.92 -12.93 -26.54
C ALA A 15 -45.60 -12.72 -25.06
N PHE A 16 -45.40 -13.82 -24.34
CA PHE A 16 -44.59 -13.79 -23.12
C PHE A 16 -43.19 -13.38 -23.56
N ALA A 17 -42.92 -12.07 -23.52
CA ALA A 17 -41.57 -11.59 -23.40
C ALA A 17 -41.04 -12.18 -22.08
N CYS A 18 -40.37 -13.32 -22.16
CA CYS A 18 -39.42 -13.73 -21.14
C CYS A 18 -38.34 -12.65 -21.15
N ALA A 19 -38.58 -11.55 -20.44
CA ALA A 19 -37.52 -10.71 -19.96
C ALA A 19 -36.64 -11.64 -19.13
N SER A 20 -35.48 -12.02 -19.67
CA SER A 20 -34.41 -12.55 -18.84
C SER A 20 -34.31 -11.62 -17.64
N PRO A 21 -34.34 -12.11 -16.39
CA PRO A 21 -34.15 -11.24 -15.25
C PRO A 21 -32.85 -10.49 -15.52
N ALA A 22 -32.95 -9.17 -15.67
CA ALA A 22 -31.77 -8.33 -15.73
C ALA A 22 -31.00 -8.68 -14.46
N ILE A 23 -29.83 -9.31 -14.63
CA ILE A 23 -28.98 -9.66 -13.49
C ILE A 23 -28.69 -8.33 -12.81
N ALA A 24 -29.28 -8.12 -11.64
CA ALA A 24 -29.07 -6.90 -10.89
C ALA A 24 -27.56 -6.74 -10.68
N GLU A 25 -27.05 -5.54 -10.97
CA GLU A 25 -25.63 -5.25 -10.78
C GLU A 25 -25.25 -5.54 -9.33
N ARG A 26 -24.17 -6.30 -9.13
CA ARG A 26 -23.69 -6.70 -7.80
C ARG A 26 -22.72 -5.65 -7.29
N GLU A 27 -22.94 -5.19 -6.06
CA GLU A 27 -22.14 -4.16 -5.43
C GLU A 27 -21.56 -4.62 -4.10
N LEU A 28 -20.25 -4.43 -3.94
CA LEU A 28 -19.53 -4.74 -2.71
C LEU A 28 -19.44 -3.51 -1.80
N HIS A 29 -19.89 -3.65 -0.56
CA HIS A 29 -19.85 -2.61 0.45
C HIS A 29 -19.10 -3.08 1.70
N ILE A 30 -18.09 -2.33 2.12
CA ILE A 30 -17.24 -2.67 3.27
C ILE A 30 -17.49 -1.68 4.40
N VAL A 31 -17.81 -2.20 5.59
CA VAL A 31 -17.94 -1.43 6.83
C VAL A 31 -16.96 -2.00 7.86
N ALA A 32 -16.00 -1.18 8.29
CA ALA A 32 -14.98 -1.54 9.27
C ALA A 32 -15.15 -0.72 10.56
N VAL A 33 -15.23 -1.39 11.71
CA VAL A 33 -15.39 -0.78 13.03
C VAL A 33 -14.30 -1.28 13.97
N GLY A 34 -13.43 -0.38 14.43
CA GLY A 34 -12.35 -0.73 15.36
C GLY A 34 -12.84 -1.08 16.77
N LYS A 35 -13.97 -0.51 17.20
CA LYS A 35 -14.65 -0.78 18.47
C LYS A 35 -16.15 -0.50 18.32
N GLY A 36 -17.03 -1.38 18.77
CA GLY A 36 -18.46 -1.03 18.82
C GLY A 36 -18.75 0.09 19.84
N TRP A 37 -20.02 0.50 19.94
CA TRP A 37 -20.49 1.44 20.95
C TRP A 37 -21.28 0.74 22.05
N LEU A 38 -21.16 1.23 23.28
CA LEU A 38 -21.90 0.74 24.45
C LEU A 38 -23.01 1.76 24.76
N ALA A 39 -24.27 1.32 24.73
CA ALA A 39 -25.43 2.18 24.93
C ALA A 39 -25.53 2.79 26.35
N SER A 40 -24.91 2.10 27.30
CA SER A 40 -24.68 2.55 28.67
C SER A 40 -23.27 2.10 29.05
N GLY A 41 -22.64 2.68 30.07
CA GLY A 41 -21.34 2.22 30.60
C GLY A 41 -21.35 0.80 31.19
N ASP A 42 -22.33 -0.01 30.79
CA ASP A 42 -22.47 -1.43 31.09
C ASP A 42 -21.51 -2.23 30.20
N PHE A 43 -20.45 -2.71 30.82
CA PHE A 43 -19.42 -3.53 30.18
C PHE A 43 -19.82 -5.01 30.07
N THR A 44 -21.04 -5.38 30.48
CA THR A 44 -21.50 -6.78 30.42
C THR A 44 -22.10 -7.17 29.07
N ASN A 45 -22.53 -6.19 28.26
CA ASN A 45 -23.05 -6.40 26.92
C ASN A 45 -21.97 -6.18 25.85
N PRO A 46 -21.97 -6.97 24.76
CA PRO A 46 -21.05 -6.72 23.65
C PRO A 46 -21.35 -5.34 23.03
N PRO A 47 -20.30 -4.61 22.61
CA PRO A 47 -20.50 -3.31 21.99
C PRO A 47 -21.16 -3.47 20.62
N ARG A 48 -22.05 -2.54 20.26
CA ARG A 48 -22.92 -2.62 19.09
C ARG A 48 -22.45 -1.76 17.93
N ALA A 49 -22.79 -2.16 16.72
CA ALA A 49 -22.68 -1.34 15.51
C ALA A 49 -23.93 -1.51 14.65
N LYS A 50 -24.59 -0.39 14.31
CA LYS A 50 -25.77 -0.38 13.43
C LYS A 50 -25.37 -0.07 11.99
N VAL A 51 -25.91 -0.83 11.04
CA VAL A 51 -25.72 -0.63 9.60
C VAL A 51 -27.08 -0.58 8.92
N TRP A 52 -27.32 0.49 8.17
CA TRP A 52 -28.54 0.68 7.37
C TRP A 52 -28.18 0.65 5.88
N VAL A 53 -28.72 -0.32 5.14
CA VAL A 53 -28.47 -0.49 3.70
C VAL A 53 -29.64 0.04 2.88
N ASP A 54 -29.38 1.01 2.00
CA ASP A 54 -30.39 1.62 1.13
C ASP A 54 -29.83 1.78 -0.28
N ARG A 55 -29.78 0.65 -0.99
CA ARG A 55 -29.28 0.47 -2.35
C ARG A 55 -30.37 -0.19 -3.23
N PRO A 56 -31.36 0.59 -3.70
CA PRO A 56 -32.43 0.06 -4.54
C PRO A 56 -31.93 -0.38 -5.91
N GLY A 57 -32.46 -1.50 -6.43
CA GLY A 57 -32.21 -1.98 -7.79
C GLY A 57 -30.86 -2.67 -8.02
N VAL A 58 -30.06 -2.84 -6.96
CA VAL A 58 -28.77 -3.55 -7.01
C VAL A 58 -28.70 -4.64 -5.95
N SER A 59 -27.84 -5.62 -6.18
CA SER A 59 -27.62 -6.72 -5.26
C SER A 59 -26.38 -6.45 -4.41
N VAL A 60 -26.54 -6.41 -3.09
CA VAL A 60 -25.48 -5.96 -2.17
C VAL A 60 -24.75 -7.15 -1.54
N VAL A 61 -23.43 -7.15 -1.69
CA VAL A 61 -22.50 -7.93 -0.86
C VAL A 61 -21.98 -7.03 0.24
N LEU A 62 -22.39 -7.28 1.49
CA LEU A 62 -22.01 -6.49 2.65
C LEU A 62 -20.89 -7.18 3.43
N VAL A 63 -19.76 -6.50 3.60
CA VAL A 63 -18.61 -6.97 4.37
C VAL A 63 -18.51 -6.17 5.65
N LEU A 64 -18.49 -6.87 6.78
CA LEU A 64 -18.34 -6.31 8.11
C LEU A 64 -16.98 -6.73 8.67
N LEU A 65 -16.18 -5.73 9.05
CA LEU A 65 -14.86 -5.94 9.62
C LEU A 65 -14.83 -5.33 11.00
N ASP A 66 -14.43 -6.10 12.01
CA ASP A 66 -14.20 -5.54 13.35
C ASP A 66 -12.85 -5.92 13.94
N ARG A 67 -12.43 -5.16 14.95
CA ARG A 67 -11.27 -5.48 15.77
C ARG A 67 -11.75 -5.90 17.15
N GLY A 68 -12.08 -7.18 17.29
CA GLY A 68 -12.47 -7.78 18.54
C GLY A 68 -13.78 -8.56 18.45
N ALA A 69 -14.78 -8.06 19.18
CA ALA A 69 -16.12 -8.63 19.21
C ALA A 69 -17.14 -7.49 19.17
N VAL A 70 -18.02 -7.51 18.17
CA VAL A 70 -19.07 -6.52 17.94
C VAL A 70 -20.39 -7.24 17.64
N GLU A 71 -21.48 -6.76 18.23
CA GLU A 71 -22.82 -7.14 17.82
C GLU A 71 -23.27 -6.21 16.69
N TRP A 72 -23.32 -6.76 15.47
CA TRP A 72 -23.73 -6.04 14.27
C TRP A 72 -25.25 -6.10 14.11
N GLN A 73 -25.90 -4.95 14.08
CA GLN A 73 -27.33 -4.80 13.78
C GLN A 73 -27.48 -4.26 12.37
N ILE A 74 -28.07 -5.06 11.49
CA ILE A 74 -28.17 -4.78 10.07
C ILE A 74 -29.63 -4.69 9.69
N GLU A 75 -29.97 -3.59 9.03
CA GLU A 75 -31.27 -3.35 8.46
C GLU A 75 -31.11 -2.92 7.00
N ALA A 76 -32.09 -3.27 6.18
CA ALA A 76 -32.16 -2.85 4.78
C ALA A 76 -33.49 -2.16 4.48
N SER A 77 -33.49 -1.19 3.56
CA SER A 77 -34.71 -0.62 3.00
C SER A 77 -35.50 -1.70 2.24
N ASP A 78 -36.82 -1.53 2.11
CA ASP A 78 -37.70 -2.47 1.39
C ASP A 78 -37.31 -2.75 -0.07
N GLN A 79 -36.56 -1.85 -0.71
CA GLN A 79 -36.12 -1.96 -2.11
C GLN A 79 -34.69 -2.47 -2.27
N SER A 80 -34.00 -2.74 -1.16
CA SER A 80 -32.60 -3.19 -1.15
C SER A 80 -32.51 -4.69 -0.95
N VAL A 81 -31.65 -5.34 -1.73
CA VAL A 81 -31.40 -6.77 -1.60
C VAL A 81 -29.98 -6.97 -1.12
N ILE A 82 -29.81 -7.40 0.14
CA ILE A 82 -28.52 -7.90 0.63
C ILE A 82 -28.42 -9.38 0.24
N GLU A 83 -27.57 -9.68 -0.73
CA GLU A 83 -27.32 -11.03 -1.24
C GLU A 83 -26.50 -11.85 -0.24
N THR A 84 -25.50 -11.24 0.37
CA THR A 84 -24.55 -11.92 1.25
C THR A 84 -24.01 -10.94 2.28
N ILE A 85 -23.82 -11.44 3.50
CA ILE A 85 -23.13 -10.74 4.57
C ILE A 85 -21.87 -11.56 4.93
N ILE A 86 -20.70 -10.93 4.82
CA ILE A 86 -19.40 -11.53 5.14
C ILE A 86 -18.87 -10.85 6.40
N LEU A 87 -18.47 -11.64 7.39
CA LEU A 87 -17.83 -11.17 8.61
C LEU A 87 -16.36 -11.54 8.61
N GLY A 88 -15.51 -10.58 8.92
CA GLY A 88 -14.08 -10.78 9.12
C GLY A 88 -13.50 -9.72 10.06
N GLY A 89 -12.18 -9.58 10.03
CA GLY A 89 -11.45 -8.64 10.87
C GLY A 89 -10.44 -9.34 11.78
N GLN A 90 -10.14 -8.73 12.91
CA GLN A 90 -9.15 -9.22 13.87
C GLN A 90 -9.86 -9.82 15.08
N GLU A 91 -9.58 -11.08 15.39
CA GLU A 91 -10.14 -11.74 16.56
C GLU A 91 -9.82 -11.00 17.86
N ALA A 92 -10.76 -11.04 18.80
CA ALA A 92 -10.54 -10.53 20.14
C ALA A 92 -9.40 -11.28 20.84
N LYS A 93 -8.66 -10.56 21.68
CA LYS A 93 -7.73 -11.21 22.60
C LYS A 93 -8.55 -12.05 23.62
N PRO A 94 -8.06 -13.23 24.02
CA PRO A 94 -8.68 -14.00 25.08
C PRO A 94 -8.86 -13.14 26.33
N LEU A 95 -10.04 -13.19 26.94
CA LEU A 95 -10.26 -12.62 28.27
C LEU A 95 -9.46 -13.41 29.31
N ALA A 96 -9.31 -12.87 30.52
CA ALA A 96 -8.65 -13.57 31.63
C ALA A 96 -9.29 -14.94 31.95
N THR A 97 -10.54 -15.15 31.52
CA THR A 97 -11.29 -16.41 31.62
C THR A 97 -10.97 -17.42 30.53
N GLY A 98 -10.12 -17.10 29.55
CA GLY A 98 -9.83 -17.92 28.38
C GLY A 98 -10.91 -17.87 27.28
N VAL A 99 -12.03 -17.18 27.52
CA VAL A 99 -13.08 -16.99 26.52
C VAL A 99 -12.63 -15.94 25.51
N ILE A 100 -12.71 -16.29 24.23
CA ILE A 100 -12.52 -15.36 23.12
C ILE A 100 -13.91 -14.88 22.70
N PRO A 101 -14.27 -13.62 22.98
CA PRO A 101 -15.55 -13.10 22.54
C PRO A 101 -15.57 -13.05 21.02
N LYS A 102 -16.72 -13.40 20.43
CA LYS A 102 -16.94 -13.43 18.98
C LYS A 102 -17.97 -12.38 18.60
N SER A 103 -17.79 -11.80 17.42
CA SER A 103 -18.80 -10.96 16.80
C SER A 103 -20.04 -11.77 16.41
N SER A 104 -21.19 -11.11 16.45
CA SER A 104 -22.50 -11.67 16.09
C SER A 104 -23.22 -10.74 15.14
N ILE A 105 -24.19 -11.28 14.40
CA ILE A 105 -25.00 -10.52 13.45
C ILE A 105 -26.48 -10.70 13.76
N LEU A 106 -27.19 -9.59 13.84
CA LEU A 106 -28.64 -9.48 13.85
C LEU A 106 -29.07 -8.84 12.53
N PHE A 107 -29.80 -9.58 11.69
CA PHE A 107 -30.39 -9.06 10.46
C PHE A 107 -31.89 -8.89 10.65
N HIS A 108 -32.38 -7.64 10.59
CA HIS A 108 -33.74 -7.28 11.01
C HIS A 108 -34.10 -7.84 12.39
N ASP A 109 -33.23 -7.62 13.37
CA ASP A 109 -33.32 -8.10 14.77
C ASP A 109 -33.35 -9.63 14.95
N LEU A 110 -33.17 -10.39 13.88
CA LEU A 110 -33.09 -11.85 13.93
C LEU A 110 -31.63 -12.31 13.88
N PRO A 111 -31.19 -13.22 14.78
CA PRO A 111 -29.84 -13.78 14.73
C PRO A 111 -29.57 -14.43 13.39
N LEU A 112 -28.50 -13.99 12.72
CA LEU A 112 -28.00 -14.59 11.51
C LEU A 112 -26.83 -15.53 11.88
N PRO A 113 -27.00 -16.86 11.77
CA PRO A 113 -25.91 -17.78 12.05
C PRO A 113 -24.77 -17.57 11.06
N MET A 114 -23.55 -17.49 11.59
CA MET A 114 -22.34 -17.37 10.78
C MET A 114 -21.78 -18.76 10.53
N ASP A 115 -22.03 -19.29 9.33
CA ASP A 115 -21.55 -20.62 8.93
C ASP A 115 -20.04 -20.61 8.60
N LYS A 116 -19.47 -19.43 8.35
CA LYS A 116 -18.05 -19.26 8.01
C LYS A 116 -17.53 -17.92 8.55
N ASN A 117 -16.66 -17.96 9.55
CA ASN A 117 -15.84 -16.79 9.88
C ASN A 117 -14.74 -16.71 8.81
N THR A 118 -14.63 -15.57 8.12
CA THR A 118 -13.61 -15.41 7.08
C THR A 118 -12.33 -14.87 7.71
N ASP A 119 -11.18 -15.31 7.21
CA ASP A 119 -9.87 -14.78 7.60
C ASP A 119 -9.58 -13.42 6.92
N LEU A 120 -10.60 -12.59 6.70
CA LEU A 120 -10.40 -11.29 6.06
C LEU A 120 -9.70 -10.35 7.05
N PRO A 121 -8.64 -9.62 6.63
CA PRO A 121 -7.93 -8.73 7.54
C PRO A 121 -8.81 -7.53 7.92
N PHE A 122 -8.60 -7.02 9.13
CA PHE A 122 -9.13 -5.70 9.50
C PHE A 122 -8.36 -4.59 8.76
N ILE A 123 -9.06 -3.51 8.41
CA ILE A 123 -8.47 -2.31 7.78
C ILE A 123 -8.70 -1.08 8.65
N ASP A 124 -7.64 -0.30 8.89
CA ASP A 124 -7.74 1.00 9.58
C ASP A 124 -7.97 2.17 8.60
N GLY A 125 -7.98 1.91 7.28
CA GLY A 125 -8.18 2.91 6.25
C GLY A 125 -8.29 2.31 4.84
N PHE A 126 -8.45 3.19 3.85
CA PHE A 126 -8.60 2.86 2.42
C PHE A 126 -7.28 2.90 1.64
N LEU A 127 -6.16 2.77 2.36
CA LEU A 127 -4.80 2.77 1.83
C LEU A 127 -3.99 1.71 2.58
N GLY A 128 -2.86 1.30 1.99
CA GLY A 128 -1.96 0.36 2.63
C GLY A 128 -2.10 -1.07 2.10
N GLY A 129 -1.07 -1.87 2.32
CA GLY A 129 -1.06 -3.30 2.03
C GLY A 129 -2.28 -4.05 2.60
N PRO A 130 -2.72 -3.86 3.86
CA PRO A 130 -3.90 -4.53 4.41
C PRO A 130 -5.17 -4.29 3.60
N TYR A 131 -5.38 -3.05 3.14
CA TYR A 131 -6.51 -2.71 2.29
C TYR A 131 -6.45 -3.43 0.93
N ARG A 132 -5.24 -3.56 0.36
CA ARG A 132 -5.04 -4.28 -0.90
C ARG A 132 -5.26 -5.79 -0.77
N ASN A 133 -4.76 -6.38 0.31
CA ASN A 133 -5.02 -7.78 0.62
C ASN A 133 -6.52 -8.05 0.79
N LEU A 134 -7.22 -7.19 1.53
CA LEU A 134 -8.67 -7.29 1.71
C LEU A 134 -9.40 -7.29 0.36
N LEU A 135 -9.14 -6.29 -0.50
CA LEU A 135 -9.81 -6.20 -1.80
C LEU A 135 -9.50 -7.41 -2.69
N ASN A 136 -8.25 -7.88 -2.70
CA ASN A 136 -7.88 -9.02 -3.52
C ASN A 136 -8.63 -10.29 -3.09
N ARG A 137 -8.69 -10.57 -1.77
CA ARG A 137 -9.46 -11.70 -1.22
C ARG A 137 -10.95 -11.57 -1.55
N LEU A 138 -11.54 -10.40 -1.31
CA LEU A 138 -12.96 -10.17 -1.56
C LEU A 138 -13.33 -10.33 -3.04
N PHE A 139 -12.50 -9.87 -3.97
CA PHE A 139 -12.80 -10.01 -5.40
C PHE A 139 -12.68 -11.45 -5.88
N GLN A 140 -11.76 -12.24 -5.32
CA GLN A 140 -11.68 -13.68 -5.56
C GLN A 140 -12.88 -14.44 -5.00
N GLU A 141 -13.36 -14.06 -3.81
CA GLU A 141 -14.48 -14.75 -3.15
C GLU A 141 -15.86 -14.35 -3.69
N THR A 142 -16.02 -13.11 -4.18
CA THR A 142 -17.33 -12.55 -4.51
C THR A 142 -17.57 -12.37 -6.01
N ASP A 143 -16.54 -12.43 -6.85
CA ASP A 143 -16.60 -12.08 -8.29
C ASP A 143 -17.03 -10.61 -8.57
N VAL A 144 -17.01 -9.75 -7.56
CA VAL A 144 -17.23 -8.30 -7.74
C VAL A 144 -15.90 -7.63 -8.06
N ARG A 145 -15.86 -6.76 -9.06
CA ARG A 145 -14.62 -6.11 -9.56
C ARG A 145 -14.20 -4.84 -8.82
N GLY A 146 -15.01 -4.39 -7.88
CA GLY A 146 -14.82 -3.11 -7.20
C GLY A 146 -15.64 -3.00 -5.92
N ALA A 147 -15.14 -2.24 -4.95
CA ALA A 147 -15.91 -1.84 -3.79
C ALA A 147 -16.71 -0.56 -4.10
N GLY A 148 -18.04 -0.64 -4.03
CA GLY A 148 -18.95 0.49 -4.20
C GLY A 148 -18.83 1.50 -3.07
N SER A 149 -18.59 1.04 -1.84
CA SER A 149 -18.19 1.91 -0.73
C SER A 149 -17.29 1.22 0.28
N VAL A 150 -16.39 1.98 0.90
CA VAL A 150 -15.62 1.55 2.08
C VAL A 150 -15.81 2.59 3.19
N GLN A 151 -16.27 2.15 4.36
CA GLN A 151 -16.46 3.00 5.52
C GLN A 151 -15.67 2.45 6.69
N VAL A 152 -14.68 3.20 7.15
CA VAL A 152 -13.89 2.84 8.33
C VAL A 152 -14.24 3.78 9.48
N ARG A 153 -14.44 3.22 10.68
CA ARG A 153 -14.70 3.94 11.92
C ARG A 153 -13.82 3.37 13.02
N ARG A 154 -13.16 4.26 13.77
CA ARG A 154 -12.41 3.83 14.97
C ARG A 154 -13.35 3.29 16.05
N GLN A 155 -14.53 3.89 16.17
CA GLN A 155 -15.60 3.49 17.06
C GLN A 155 -16.94 3.59 16.32
N ALA A 156 -17.84 2.62 16.52
CA ALA A 156 -19.19 2.70 15.97
C ALA A 156 -19.92 3.94 16.52
N PRO A 157 -20.66 4.67 15.68
CA PRO A 157 -21.54 5.73 16.18
C PRO A 157 -22.75 5.13 16.92
N GLU A 158 -23.43 5.95 17.71
CA GLU A 158 -24.71 5.56 18.35
C GLU A 158 -25.82 5.34 17.31
N GLY A 159 -25.75 6.09 16.20
CA GLY A 159 -26.63 5.97 15.04
C GLY A 159 -26.18 4.90 14.04
N ALA A 160 -26.92 4.77 12.93
CA ALA A 160 -26.58 3.83 11.88
C ALA A 160 -25.46 4.34 10.97
N ILE A 161 -24.55 3.44 10.60
CA ILE A 161 -23.64 3.61 9.47
C ILE A 161 -24.45 3.35 8.20
N SER A 162 -24.72 4.39 7.42
CA SER A 162 -25.55 4.30 6.22
C SER A 162 -24.74 3.86 5.00
N VAL A 163 -25.19 2.80 4.33
CA VAL A 163 -24.72 2.32 3.02
C VAL A 163 -25.78 2.70 1.98
N SER A 164 -25.81 3.98 1.61
CA SER A 164 -26.81 4.54 0.68
C SER A 164 -26.20 5.15 -0.58
N THR A 165 -24.90 5.45 -0.57
CA THR A 165 -24.20 6.09 -1.68
C THR A 165 -22.90 5.38 -2.00
N LEU A 166 -22.52 5.38 -3.27
CA LEU A 166 -21.15 5.07 -3.68
C LEU A 166 -20.21 6.10 -3.07
N ASN A 167 -19.19 5.65 -2.33
CA ASN A 167 -18.27 6.56 -1.66
C ASN A 167 -16.81 6.11 -1.81
N GLN A 168 -16.06 6.91 -2.58
CA GLN A 168 -14.60 7.07 -2.70
C GLN A 168 -13.70 5.84 -2.93
N SER A 169 -14.13 4.59 -2.74
CA SER A 169 -13.31 3.39 -3.00
C SER A 169 -13.26 2.96 -4.46
N SER A 170 -14.15 3.47 -5.32
CA SER A 170 -14.09 3.25 -6.77
C SER A 170 -12.83 3.83 -7.43
N ARG A 171 -12.08 4.71 -6.73
CA ARG A 171 -10.89 5.37 -7.30
C ARG A 171 -9.64 4.48 -7.37
N ARG A 172 -9.60 3.34 -6.68
CA ARG A 172 -8.42 2.46 -6.68
C ARG A 172 -8.78 0.97 -6.65
N PRO A 173 -9.43 0.44 -7.72
CA PRO A 173 -9.71 -0.99 -7.84
C PRO A 173 -8.43 -1.83 -7.81
N VAL A 174 -8.58 -3.16 -7.79
CA VAL A 174 -7.48 -4.04 -8.19
C VAL A 174 -7.08 -3.65 -9.61
N GLY A 175 -5.79 -3.43 -9.82
CA GLY A 175 -5.28 -2.98 -11.10
C GLY A 175 -5.36 -1.46 -11.37
N TYR A 176 -5.47 -0.63 -10.32
CA TYR A 176 -5.51 0.83 -10.50
C TYR A 176 -4.15 1.47 -10.84
N LEU A 177 -3.04 0.73 -10.75
CA LEU A 177 -1.69 1.26 -10.99
C LEU A 177 -1.30 1.18 -12.47
N GLU A 178 -1.89 0.24 -13.19
CA GLU A 178 -1.72 -0.04 -14.62
C GLU A 178 -1.90 1.22 -15.46
N PRO A 179 -2.99 2.01 -15.34
CA PRO A 179 -3.12 3.25 -16.08
C PRO A 179 -2.23 4.39 -15.57
N LEU A 180 -1.57 4.22 -14.41
CA LEU A 180 -0.67 5.23 -13.82
C LEU A 180 0.80 4.98 -14.19
N VAL A 181 1.11 3.91 -14.92
CA VAL A 181 2.46 3.67 -15.44
C VAL A 181 2.76 4.71 -16.52
N GLY A 182 3.72 5.58 -16.23
CA GLY A 182 4.16 6.67 -17.09
C GLY A 182 5.11 6.21 -18.20
N GLN A 183 5.24 7.06 -19.22
CA GLN A 183 6.20 6.86 -20.30
C GLN A 183 7.63 7.18 -19.83
N THR A 184 8.61 6.57 -20.51
CA THR A 184 10.05 6.69 -20.19
C THR A 184 10.84 7.40 -21.29
N THR A 185 10.25 7.64 -22.46
CA THR A 185 10.93 8.10 -23.68
C THR A 185 11.43 9.54 -23.62
N ASP A 186 10.87 10.35 -22.72
CA ASP A 186 11.23 11.75 -22.47
C ASP A 186 12.14 11.91 -21.25
N LEU A 187 12.53 10.81 -20.59
CA LEU A 187 13.52 10.85 -19.51
C LEU A 187 14.93 11.14 -20.06
N PRO A 188 15.85 11.71 -19.27
CA PRO A 188 17.24 11.87 -19.67
C PRO A 188 17.94 10.56 -20.10
N GLY A 189 18.98 10.68 -20.92
CA GLY A 189 19.59 9.55 -21.64
C GLY A 189 20.17 8.47 -20.72
N ARG A 190 20.84 8.86 -19.63
CA ARG A 190 21.39 7.92 -18.62
C ARG A 190 20.28 7.15 -17.91
N LEU A 191 19.12 7.78 -17.69
CA LEU A 191 17.95 7.14 -17.09
C LEU A 191 17.31 6.15 -18.05
N GLN A 192 17.18 6.51 -19.32
CA GLN A 192 16.69 5.58 -20.34
C GLN A 192 17.61 4.36 -20.48
N ALA A 193 18.93 4.57 -20.51
CA ALA A 193 19.93 3.51 -20.56
C ALA A 193 19.85 2.58 -19.33
N TYR A 194 19.63 3.14 -18.13
CA TYR A 194 19.40 2.37 -16.92
C TYR A 194 18.15 1.47 -17.06
N LEU A 195 17.03 2.03 -17.50
CA LEU A 195 15.76 1.30 -17.64
C LEU A 195 15.79 0.22 -18.72
N ALA A 196 16.63 0.37 -19.74
CA ALA A 196 16.81 -0.62 -20.80
C ALA A 196 17.54 -1.90 -20.32
N ASN A 197 18.20 -1.88 -19.16
CA ASN A 197 18.95 -3.02 -18.62
C ASN A 197 18.46 -3.40 -17.20
N PRO A 198 17.27 -4.01 -17.05
CA PRO A 198 16.64 -4.22 -15.75
C PRO A 198 17.38 -5.23 -14.84
N SER A 199 18.21 -6.10 -15.42
CA SER A 199 18.89 -7.19 -14.71
C SER A 199 20.16 -6.73 -14.00
N HIS A 200 20.14 -5.60 -13.28
CA HIS A 200 21.30 -5.09 -12.53
C HIS A 200 21.80 -6.03 -11.39
N SER A 201 21.50 -7.34 -11.44
CA SER A 201 21.94 -8.39 -10.53
C SER A 201 23.45 -8.51 -10.41
N ASP A 202 24.18 -8.14 -11.46
CA ASP A 202 25.64 -8.26 -11.50
C ASP A 202 26.35 -6.97 -11.06
N ALA A 203 25.58 -5.95 -10.68
CA ALA A 203 26.15 -4.70 -10.18
C ALA A 203 26.82 -4.93 -8.81
N PRO A 204 28.03 -4.37 -8.59
CA PRO A 204 28.69 -4.44 -7.29
C PRO A 204 27.80 -3.91 -6.18
N LYS A 205 27.77 -4.61 -5.05
CA LYS A 205 26.92 -4.28 -3.91
C LYS A 205 27.77 -3.85 -2.73
N ALA A 206 27.57 -2.60 -2.32
CA ALA A 206 28.13 -2.07 -1.09
C ALA A 206 27.17 -2.26 0.09
N THR A 207 27.71 -2.60 1.26
CA THR A 207 26.98 -2.64 2.53
C THR A 207 27.80 -1.94 3.61
N PHE A 208 27.14 -1.16 4.47
CA PHE A 208 27.78 -0.48 5.59
C PHE A 208 27.21 -0.99 6.92
N THR A 209 28.09 -1.42 7.82
CA THR A 209 27.74 -1.99 9.13
C THR A 209 28.52 -1.30 10.25
N PRO A 210 28.17 -1.52 11.53
CA PRO A 210 28.89 -0.92 12.65
C PRO A 210 30.37 -1.31 12.77
N THR A 211 30.83 -2.28 11.99
CA THR A 211 32.21 -2.80 12.01
C THR A 211 32.99 -2.44 10.74
N GLY A 212 32.39 -1.77 9.76
CA GLY A 212 33.04 -1.40 8.52
C GLY A 212 32.15 -1.52 7.28
N MET A 213 32.76 -1.55 6.10
CA MET A 213 32.07 -1.69 4.82
C MET A 213 32.41 -3.01 4.14
N ARG A 214 31.47 -3.50 3.33
CA ARG A 214 31.61 -4.71 2.53
C ARG A 214 31.33 -4.39 1.07
N PHE A 215 32.10 -4.99 0.18
CA PHE A 215 31.97 -4.86 -1.27
C PHE A 215 31.82 -6.23 -1.89
N GLU A 216 30.63 -6.54 -2.37
CA GLU A 216 30.29 -7.81 -3.00
C GLU A 216 30.34 -7.64 -4.52
N THR A 217 31.14 -8.47 -5.19
CA THR A 217 31.28 -8.53 -6.66
C THR A 217 31.13 -9.98 -7.11
N GLY A 218 31.10 -10.22 -8.43
CA GLY A 218 31.12 -11.58 -8.99
C GLY A 218 32.37 -12.40 -8.62
N GLU A 219 33.47 -11.73 -8.25
CA GLU A 219 34.73 -12.38 -7.87
C GLU A 219 34.79 -12.74 -6.38
N GLY A 220 33.89 -12.19 -5.57
CA GLY A 220 33.84 -12.41 -4.12
C GLY A 220 33.52 -11.16 -3.32
N THR A 221 33.71 -11.26 -2.00
CA THR A 221 33.45 -10.16 -1.05
C THR A 221 34.76 -9.62 -0.50
N LYS A 222 35.00 -8.32 -0.66
CA LYS A 222 36.06 -7.58 0.06
C LYS A 222 35.47 -6.92 1.30
N ILE A 223 36.19 -6.99 2.42
CA ILE A 223 35.78 -6.41 3.71
C ILE A 223 36.77 -5.31 4.08
N PHE A 224 36.24 -4.16 4.46
CA PHE A 224 36.99 -3.01 4.92
C PHE A 224 36.61 -2.79 6.39
N PRO A 225 37.42 -3.25 7.35
CA PRO A 225 37.15 -3.02 8.77
C PRO A 225 37.25 -1.53 9.08
N LEU A 226 36.43 -1.05 10.01
CA LEU A 226 36.50 0.31 10.51
C LEU A 226 37.78 0.50 11.36
N PRO A 227 38.66 1.45 11.02
CA PRO A 227 39.85 1.76 11.81
C PRO A 227 39.51 2.30 13.21
N GLU A 228 40.39 2.12 14.19
CA GLU A 228 40.17 2.58 15.58
C GLU A 228 40.17 4.11 15.70
N ASP A 229 40.82 4.81 14.77
CA ASP A 229 40.96 6.27 14.71
C ASP A 229 39.81 6.95 13.95
N VAL A 230 38.91 6.18 13.32
CA VAL A 230 37.72 6.71 12.63
C VAL A 230 36.53 6.75 13.58
N GLU A 231 35.80 7.88 13.61
CA GLU A 231 34.62 8.02 14.45
C GLU A 231 33.60 6.91 14.17
N ARG A 232 33.23 6.17 15.22
CA ARG A 232 32.34 5.03 15.10
C ARG A 232 30.96 5.47 14.57
N PRO A 233 30.48 4.88 13.46
CA PRO A 233 29.22 5.29 12.88
C PRO A 233 28.06 4.88 13.79
N PHE A 234 27.20 5.85 14.11
CA PHE A 234 25.95 5.61 14.80
C PHE A 234 24.89 5.14 13.80
N LEU A 235 24.43 3.88 13.90
CA LEU A 235 23.44 3.24 13.01
C LEU A 235 23.73 3.40 11.49
N PRO A 236 24.78 2.73 10.97
CA PRO A 236 25.02 2.58 9.52
C PRO A 236 23.77 2.12 8.77
N ASN A 237 23.50 2.71 7.61
CA ASN A 237 22.22 2.50 6.94
C ASN A 237 22.32 2.29 5.41
N GLY A 238 22.95 3.24 4.71
CA GLY A 238 23.07 3.23 3.25
C GLY A 238 24.52 3.09 2.81
N ALA A 239 24.75 2.44 1.68
CA ALA A 239 26.06 2.38 1.03
C ALA A 239 25.92 2.37 -0.50
N TYR A 240 26.87 2.99 -1.18
CA TYR A 240 26.95 3.10 -2.63
C TYR A 240 28.40 2.94 -3.08
N TYR A 241 28.63 2.15 -4.13
CA TYR A 241 29.93 2.08 -4.77
C TYR A 241 29.95 3.03 -5.97
N ASP A 242 30.90 3.95 -5.98
CA ASP A 242 31.18 4.84 -7.08
C ASP A 242 32.30 4.25 -7.95
N ALA A 243 31.96 3.88 -9.18
CA ALA A 243 32.89 3.25 -10.10
C ALA A 243 33.99 4.20 -10.60
N GLU A 244 33.71 5.52 -10.63
CA GLU A 244 34.66 6.52 -11.11
C GLU A 244 35.79 6.75 -10.12
N THR A 245 35.45 6.95 -8.85
CA THR A 245 36.42 7.14 -7.76
C THR A 245 36.91 5.82 -7.16
N LYS A 246 36.36 4.69 -7.61
CA LYS A 246 36.58 3.35 -7.05
C LYS A 246 36.45 3.34 -5.52
N ALA A 247 35.46 4.08 -4.99
CA ALA A 247 35.25 4.22 -3.56
C ALA A 247 33.84 3.79 -3.16
N ILE A 248 33.70 3.35 -1.92
CA ILE A 248 32.40 3.09 -1.30
C ILE A 248 32.07 4.27 -0.40
N PHE A 249 30.91 4.86 -0.62
CA PHE A 249 30.35 5.87 0.25
C PHE A 249 29.29 5.25 1.16
N GLY A 250 29.32 5.57 2.44
CA GLY A 250 28.38 5.08 3.44
C GLY A 250 27.74 6.21 4.23
N VAL A 251 26.45 6.08 4.53
CA VAL A 251 25.69 7.06 5.30
C VAL A 251 25.07 6.43 6.54
N THR A 252 24.94 7.26 7.58
CA THR A 252 24.35 6.88 8.86
C THR A 252 22.96 7.48 9.07
N PHE A 253 22.28 6.97 10.09
CA PHE A 253 20.96 7.40 10.54
C PHE A 253 21.01 7.76 12.04
N GLY A 254 20.41 8.88 12.44
CA GLY A 254 20.41 9.36 13.81
C GLY A 254 21.67 10.15 14.21
N GLY A 255 21.55 10.91 15.30
CA GLY A 255 22.62 11.80 15.77
C GLY A 255 22.91 12.93 14.77
N PRO A 256 24.18 13.36 14.62
CA PRO A 256 24.57 14.33 13.59
C PRO A 256 24.44 13.78 12.16
N GLY A 257 24.47 12.47 11.96
CA GLY A 257 24.59 11.86 10.63
C GLY A 257 25.95 12.18 9.97
N TRP A 258 26.51 11.20 9.25
CA TRP A 258 27.84 11.31 8.66
C TRP A 258 27.90 10.60 7.31
N LEU A 259 28.69 11.16 6.40
CA LEU A 259 29.12 10.54 5.15
C LEU A 259 30.54 9.99 5.33
N TYR A 260 30.71 8.70 5.11
CA TYR A 260 31.99 8.01 5.14
C TYR A 260 32.40 7.60 3.74
N ARG A 261 33.70 7.47 3.51
CA ARG A 261 34.29 6.93 2.29
C ARG A 261 35.30 5.85 2.66
N VAL A 262 35.36 4.79 1.86
CA VAL A 262 36.52 3.89 1.81
C VAL A 262 36.96 3.67 0.38
N GLU A 263 38.25 3.84 0.10
CA GLU A 263 38.82 3.54 -1.20
C GLU A 263 38.98 2.02 -1.38
N VAL A 264 38.48 1.48 -2.49
CA VAL A 264 38.40 0.03 -2.67
C VAL A 264 39.77 -0.60 -2.87
N GLU A 265 40.73 0.09 -3.48
CA GLU A 265 42.08 -0.46 -3.70
C GLU A 265 42.92 -0.44 -2.40
N SER A 266 43.13 0.75 -1.83
CA SER A 266 43.99 0.96 -0.65
C SER A 266 43.34 0.53 0.68
N GLY A 267 42.01 0.60 0.79
CA GLY A 267 41.28 0.45 2.04
C GLY A 267 41.35 1.67 2.97
N GLU A 268 41.81 2.81 2.47
CA GLU A 268 41.87 4.07 3.22
C GLU A 268 40.46 4.59 3.52
N TRP A 269 40.23 5.01 4.77
CA TRP A 269 38.95 5.49 5.27
C TRP A 269 38.97 6.98 5.52
N ASP A 270 37.86 7.65 5.18
CA ASP A 270 37.63 9.05 5.46
C ASP A 270 36.24 9.29 6.06
N VAL A 271 36.15 10.27 6.96
CA VAL A 271 34.89 10.94 7.30
C VAL A 271 34.78 12.18 6.41
N VAL A 272 33.87 12.13 5.45
CA VAL A 272 33.81 13.11 4.35
C VAL A 272 33.01 14.34 4.75
N GLU A 273 31.85 14.17 5.37
CA GLU A 273 30.92 15.28 5.62
C GLU A 273 29.96 14.99 6.78
N ASN A 274 29.60 16.04 7.52
CA ASN A 274 28.57 15.99 8.54
C ASN A 274 27.19 16.22 7.90
N LEU A 275 26.22 15.33 8.15
CA LEU A 275 24.89 15.41 7.56
C LEU A 275 23.93 16.31 8.35
N ARG A 276 24.39 16.98 9.42
CA ARG A 276 23.68 18.01 10.19
C ARG A 276 22.30 17.57 10.68
N GLY A 277 22.21 16.33 11.11
CA GLY A 277 20.99 15.68 11.60
C GLY A 277 20.09 15.13 10.50
N TYR A 278 20.55 15.08 9.24
CA TYR A 278 19.82 14.43 8.16
C TYR A 278 19.92 12.90 8.27
N ASP A 279 18.76 12.28 8.44
CA ASP A 279 18.57 10.85 8.57
C ASP A 279 18.56 10.19 7.18
N ALA A 280 19.73 9.80 6.65
CA ALA A 280 19.85 9.17 5.34
C ALA A 280 19.62 7.65 5.38
N ALA A 281 19.05 7.09 4.31
CA ALA A 281 18.84 5.65 4.12
C ALA A 281 19.35 5.09 2.80
N GLY A 282 19.41 5.92 1.76
CA GLY A 282 20.02 5.61 0.48
C GLY A 282 20.96 6.74 0.08
N ILE A 283 21.93 6.39 -0.76
CA ILE A 283 22.94 7.30 -1.28
C ILE A 283 23.24 6.93 -2.73
N LEU A 284 23.48 7.95 -3.54
CA LEU A 284 23.99 7.92 -4.90
C LEU A 284 24.90 9.14 -5.07
N ARG A 285 25.93 9.04 -5.91
CA ARG A 285 26.75 10.18 -6.32
C ARG A 285 26.55 10.45 -7.80
N ASP A 286 26.31 11.71 -8.12
CA ASP A 286 26.39 12.27 -9.46
C ASP A 286 27.75 12.95 -9.59
N SER A 287 28.69 12.26 -10.24
CA SER A 287 30.08 12.66 -10.31
C SER A 287 30.31 13.88 -11.19
N ASP A 288 29.53 14.04 -12.27
CA ASP A 288 29.62 15.17 -13.21
C ASP A 288 29.39 16.51 -12.51
N ASN A 289 28.57 16.50 -11.45
CA ASN A 289 28.21 17.68 -10.68
C ASN A 289 28.79 17.67 -9.26
N ASP A 290 29.59 16.67 -8.87
CA ASP A 290 30.02 16.46 -7.47
C ASP A 290 28.88 16.59 -6.45
N LEU A 291 27.79 15.88 -6.72
CA LEU A 291 26.54 15.96 -5.97
C LEU A 291 26.18 14.60 -5.38
N PHE A 292 25.88 14.56 -4.09
CA PHE A 292 25.31 13.39 -3.44
C PHE A 292 23.79 13.51 -3.39
N VAL A 293 23.12 12.47 -3.87
CA VAL A 293 21.66 12.33 -3.78
C VAL A 293 21.35 11.31 -2.70
N LEU A 294 20.78 11.80 -1.59
CA LEU A 294 20.43 11.01 -0.44
C LEU A 294 18.91 10.83 -0.37
N THR A 295 18.46 9.66 0.08
CA THR A 295 17.05 9.44 0.40
C THR A 295 16.84 9.35 1.90
N GLY A 296 15.73 9.90 2.37
CA GLY A 296 15.39 9.94 3.78
C GLY A 296 15.10 8.55 4.36
N ALA A 297 15.48 8.36 5.62
CA ALA A 297 15.18 7.16 6.39
C ALA A 297 13.73 7.19 6.91
N ARG A 298 13.43 6.30 7.88
CA ARG A 298 12.07 6.05 8.38
C ARG A 298 11.34 7.30 8.89
N SER A 299 12.10 8.26 9.44
CA SER A 299 11.61 9.54 9.96
C SER A 299 11.25 10.54 8.86
N ARG A 300 11.75 10.33 7.62
CA ARG A 300 11.66 11.26 6.49
C ARG A 300 11.29 10.55 5.17
N PRO A 301 10.21 9.76 5.15
CA PRO A 301 9.88 8.98 3.95
C PRO A 301 9.48 9.88 2.79
N GLY A 302 10.10 9.67 1.63
CA GLY A 302 9.89 10.49 0.44
C GLY A 302 10.69 11.78 0.40
N GLU A 303 11.47 12.11 1.43
CA GLU A 303 12.41 13.24 1.39
C GLU A 303 13.68 12.83 0.63
N ILE A 304 14.10 13.67 -0.31
CA ILE A 304 15.35 13.54 -1.07
C ILE A 304 16.23 14.71 -0.67
N ALA A 305 17.47 14.45 -0.26
CA ALA A 305 18.45 15.46 0.04
C ALA A 305 19.52 15.55 -1.06
N LEU A 306 19.88 16.76 -1.40
CA LEU A 306 20.95 17.12 -2.33
C LEU A 306 22.09 17.72 -1.52
N LEU A 307 23.25 17.08 -1.57
CA LEU A 307 24.43 17.46 -0.79
C LEU A 307 25.63 17.68 -1.73
N ARG A 308 26.13 18.91 -1.74
CA ARG A 308 27.46 19.26 -2.25
C ARG A 308 28.39 19.42 -1.05
N LEU A 309 29.61 18.89 -1.14
CA LEU A 309 30.55 18.91 -0.01
C LEU A 309 30.86 20.35 0.41
N GLY A 310 30.85 20.62 1.71
CA GLY A 310 31.06 21.96 2.27
C GLY A 310 29.86 22.91 2.19
N GLU A 311 28.77 22.54 1.48
CA GLU A 311 27.58 23.38 1.32
C GLU A 311 26.45 23.03 2.30
N SER A 312 25.32 23.73 2.21
CA SER A 312 24.09 23.36 2.90
C SER A 312 23.36 22.22 2.19
N ILE A 313 22.73 21.32 2.96
CA ILE A 313 21.85 20.29 2.41
C ILE A 313 20.55 20.93 1.95
N GLU A 314 20.20 20.74 0.68
CA GLU A 314 18.88 21.08 0.14
C GLU A 314 17.96 19.86 0.18
N THR A 315 16.67 20.04 0.45
CA THR A 315 15.72 18.91 0.53
C THR A 315 14.47 19.13 -0.31
N VAL A 316 13.99 18.04 -0.90
CA VAL A 316 12.75 17.96 -1.68
C VAL A 316 11.87 16.87 -1.09
N LEU A 317 10.64 17.20 -0.71
CA LEU A 317 9.69 16.25 -0.14
C LEU A 317 8.68 15.76 -1.18
N PHE A 318 8.61 14.45 -1.37
CA PHE A 318 7.52 13.77 -2.03
C PHE A 318 6.60 13.14 -0.99
N GLU A 319 5.36 13.60 -0.91
CA GLU A 319 4.40 13.00 0.01
C GLU A 319 4.17 11.52 -0.35
N VAL A 320 4.33 10.62 0.61
CA VAL A 320 4.16 9.17 0.40
C VAL A 320 2.78 8.78 -0.15
N ARG A 321 1.75 9.61 0.09
CA ARG A 321 0.39 9.42 -0.45
C ARG A 321 0.27 9.83 -1.93
N ALA A 322 1.14 10.74 -2.38
CA ALA A 322 1.21 11.20 -3.76
C ALA A 322 2.04 10.24 -4.63
N LEU A 323 2.94 9.44 -4.04
CA LEU A 323 3.66 8.37 -4.74
C LEU A 323 2.70 7.22 -5.12
N PRO A 324 2.45 6.95 -6.41
CA PRO A 324 1.46 5.95 -6.82
C PRO A 324 1.80 4.55 -6.31
N GLY A 325 0.97 4.01 -5.43
CA GLY A 325 1.11 2.65 -4.91
C GLY A 325 2.21 2.46 -3.86
N PHE A 326 2.84 3.54 -3.37
CA PHE A 326 3.87 3.44 -2.34
C PHE A 326 3.31 2.93 -1.01
N THR A 327 2.12 3.41 -0.62
CA THR A 327 1.44 2.94 0.61
C THR A 327 1.14 1.45 0.57
N ASP A 328 0.96 0.86 -0.61
CA ASP A 328 0.63 -0.57 -0.76
C ASP A 328 1.79 -1.48 -0.35
N LEU A 329 3.01 -0.95 -0.23
CA LEU A 329 4.22 -1.72 0.12
C LEU A 329 4.33 -2.04 1.62
N TYR A 330 3.43 -1.52 2.46
CA TYR A 330 3.50 -1.71 3.91
C TYR A 330 2.13 -1.51 4.57
N ALA A 331 2.02 -1.81 5.86
CA ALA A 331 0.80 -1.60 6.64
C ALA A 331 0.59 -0.12 7.01
N TYR A 332 0.35 0.73 6.00
CA TYR A 332 0.06 2.15 6.19
C TYR A 332 -1.23 2.38 7.02
N PRO A 333 -1.26 3.36 7.95
CA PRO A 333 -0.18 4.23 8.42
C PRO A 333 0.60 3.66 9.62
N ASN A 334 0.33 2.42 10.02
CA ASN A 334 0.76 1.84 11.30
C ASN A 334 2.15 1.17 11.26
N ALA A 335 2.75 1.01 10.08
CA ALA A 335 4.09 0.45 9.89
C ALA A 335 5.05 1.47 9.29
N PHE A 336 6.35 1.20 9.47
CA PHE A 336 7.38 2.01 8.85
C PHE A 336 7.35 1.86 7.32
N PRO A 337 7.42 2.97 6.57
CA PRO A 337 7.51 2.91 5.12
C PRO A 337 8.81 2.24 4.67
N PRO A 338 8.81 1.56 3.52
CA PRO A 338 10.06 1.13 2.89
C PRO A 338 10.90 2.36 2.51
N ARG A 339 12.21 2.20 2.48
CA ARG A 339 13.11 3.25 1.98
C ARG A 339 12.99 3.37 0.46
N LEU A 340 13.13 4.59 -0.04
CA LEU A 340 13.47 4.81 -1.45
C LEU A 340 14.96 4.54 -1.62
N LYS A 341 15.33 3.64 -2.53
CA LYS A 341 16.71 3.38 -2.91
C LYS A 341 17.01 4.15 -4.19
N PRO A 342 17.89 5.16 -4.17
CA PRO A 342 18.27 5.88 -5.38
C PRO A 342 19.06 4.94 -6.30
N ARG A 343 18.83 5.04 -7.61
CA ARG A 343 19.43 4.15 -8.61
C ARG A 343 20.27 4.90 -9.64
N VAL A 344 19.73 5.97 -10.21
CA VAL A 344 20.42 6.84 -11.16
C VAL A 344 19.80 8.23 -11.10
N TYR A 345 20.62 9.25 -11.34
CA TYR A 345 20.23 10.66 -11.33
C TYR A 345 20.86 11.37 -12.53
N GLU A 346 20.10 12.24 -13.19
CA GLU A 346 20.52 13.10 -14.29
C GLU A 346 19.48 14.22 -14.48
N ASP A 347 19.89 15.45 -14.74
CA ASP A 347 19.00 16.58 -15.07
C ASP A 347 17.77 16.72 -14.15
N GLN A 348 18.00 16.68 -12.83
CA GLN A 348 16.95 16.76 -11.79
C GLN A 348 16.00 15.56 -11.74
N TRP A 349 16.16 14.55 -12.59
CA TRP A 349 15.42 13.32 -12.53
C TRP A 349 16.16 12.26 -11.73
N LEU A 350 15.48 11.68 -10.75
CA LEU A 350 15.96 10.56 -9.94
C LEU A 350 15.11 9.32 -10.25
N ILE A 351 15.77 8.22 -10.62
CA ILE A 351 15.16 6.89 -10.54
C ILE A 351 15.34 6.37 -9.13
N ALA A 352 14.22 6.05 -8.48
CA ALA A 352 14.19 5.51 -7.14
C ALA A 352 13.30 4.27 -7.05
N GLU A 353 13.75 3.29 -6.28
CA GLU A 353 13.04 2.03 -6.06
C GLU A 353 12.53 1.94 -4.63
N ALA A 354 11.34 1.40 -4.44
CA ALA A 354 10.84 0.98 -3.13
C ALA A 354 10.40 -0.47 -3.16
N THR A 355 10.90 -1.25 -2.21
CA THR A 355 10.61 -2.68 -2.10
C THR A 355 10.07 -2.96 -0.71
N SER A 356 9.00 -3.76 -0.63
CA SER A 356 8.47 -4.22 0.64
C SER A 356 9.52 -5.04 1.38
N LYS A 357 9.64 -4.80 2.69
CA LYS A 357 10.42 -5.63 3.61
C LYS A 357 9.56 -6.65 4.35
N LEU A 358 8.27 -6.73 4.03
CA LEU A 358 7.42 -7.74 4.64
C LEU A 358 7.88 -9.10 4.11
N ASP A 359 8.50 -9.86 5.00
CA ASP A 359 8.92 -11.26 4.78
C ASP A 359 7.71 -12.19 4.52
N GLU A 360 6.50 -11.67 4.68
CA GLU A 360 5.25 -12.36 4.43
C GLU A 360 4.76 -11.93 3.05
N GLY A 361 4.90 -12.82 2.06
CA GLY A 361 4.33 -12.69 0.72
C GLY A 361 2.80 -12.71 0.75
N ILE A 362 2.20 -11.79 1.49
CA ILE A 362 0.76 -11.64 1.64
C ILE A 362 0.22 -11.16 0.30
N THR A 363 -0.43 -12.07 -0.40
CA THR A 363 -1.16 -11.84 -1.64
C THR A 363 -1.91 -10.51 -1.63
N GLY A 364 -1.75 -9.70 -2.66
CA GLY A 364 -2.33 -8.35 -2.77
C GLY A 364 -1.49 -7.22 -2.20
N TYR A 365 -0.49 -7.46 -1.34
CA TYR A 365 0.45 -6.41 -0.94
C TYR A 365 1.31 -5.98 -2.14
N GLY A 366 1.76 -4.72 -2.12
CA GLY A 366 2.82 -4.29 -3.02
C GLY A 366 4.13 -5.00 -2.70
N LYS A 367 4.82 -5.48 -3.73
CA LYS A 367 6.17 -6.06 -3.60
C LYS A 367 7.23 -5.03 -3.96
N HIS A 368 7.07 -4.35 -5.09
CA HIS A 368 8.07 -3.48 -5.67
C HIS A 368 7.42 -2.30 -6.42
N ARG A 369 8.06 -1.13 -6.36
CA ARG A 369 7.71 0.07 -7.13
C ARG A 369 8.98 0.74 -7.63
N LEU A 370 8.97 1.15 -8.89
CA LEU A 370 10.02 1.94 -9.52
C LEU A 370 9.44 3.29 -9.92
N TYR A 371 10.10 4.37 -9.54
CA TYR A 371 9.66 5.74 -9.81
C TYR A 371 10.72 6.53 -10.57
N ALA A 372 10.27 7.45 -11.42
CA ALA A 372 11.03 8.65 -11.80
C ALA A 372 10.49 9.84 -11.02
N LEU A 373 11.39 10.56 -10.34
CA LEU A 373 11.08 11.71 -9.49
C LEU A 373 11.80 12.93 -10.05
N ASN A 374 11.09 13.96 -10.46
CA ASN A 374 11.71 15.23 -10.85
C ASN A 374 11.85 16.12 -9.60
N LEU A 375 13.08 16.37 -9.17
CA LEU A 375 13.38 17.11 -7.95
C LEU A 375 13.07 18.60 -8.06
N ALA A 376 13.06 19.17 -9.27
CA ALA A 376 12.74 20.57 -9.50
C ALA A 376 11.22 20.83 -9.56
N THR A 377 10.49 20.00 -10.31
CA THR A 377 9.03 20.18 -10.53
C THR A 377 8.17 19.42 -9.52
N ARG A 378 8.76 18.49 -8.76
CA ARG A 378 8.08 17.51 -7.89
C ARG A 378 7.15 16.57 -8.64
N GLU A 379 7.36 16.41 -9.94
CA GLU A 379 6.67 15.41 -10.74
C GLU A 379 7.06 13.99 -10.29
N VAL A 380 6.08 13.09 -10.28
CA VAL A 380 6.26 11.68 -9.95
C VAL A 380 5.68 10.84 -11.07
N ARG A 381 6.46 9.90 -11.57
CA ARG A 381 6.00 8.87 -12.51
C ARG A 381 6.25 7.49 -11.93
N LEU A 382 5.20 6.67 -11.89
CA LEU A 382 5.38 5.24 -11.67
C LEU A 382 5.87 4.63 -12.98
N LEU A 383 7.00 3.93 -12.95
CA LEU A 383 7.59 3.32 -14.15
C LEU A 383 7.35 1.82 -14.23
N ALA A 384 7.34 1.16 -13.08
CA ALA A 384 7.06 -0.26 -12.97
C ALA A 384 6.57 -0.59 -11.57
N PHE A 385 5.78 -1.66 -11.45
CA PHE A 385 5.35 -2.17 -10.16
C PHE A 385 5.18 -3.68 -10.20
N THR A 386 5.20 -4.29 -9.02
CA THR A 386 4.89 -5.71 -8.84
C THR A 386 4.16 -5.87 -7.51
N ASN A 387 3.14 -6.73 -7.47
CA ASN A 387 2.43 -7.09 -6.24
C ASN A 387 2.75 -8.55 -5.89
N PHE A 388 2.45 -8.97 -4.66
CA PHE A 388 2.45 -10.38 -4.32
C PHE A 388 1.20 -11.04 -4.91
N GLU A 389 1.39 -12.18 -5.57
CA GLU A 389 0.34 -13.01 -6.17
C GLU A 389 -0.42 -13.84 -5.15
#